data_AF-A0A9Q0T5B6-F1
#
_entry.id   AF-A0A9Q0T5B6-F1
#
_cell.length_a   1.000
_cell.length_b   1.000
_cell.length_c   1.000
_cell.angle_alpha   90.00
_cell.angle_beta   90.00
_cell.angle_gamma   90.00
#
_symmetry.space_group_name_H-M   'P 1'
#
loop_
_entity.id
_entity.type
_entity.pdbx_description
1 polymer ?
#
loop_
_entity_poly.entity_id
_entity_poly.type
_entity_poly.pdbx_seq_one_letter_code
_entity_poly.pdbx_strand_id
1 'polypeptide(L)'
;MHLFKTIFHHNYHTLNNTSTGPLVSLLKSRSVIRFSGSDTIKFLQGLLTNDVKKFSELPSKTASYVPAPNLPPVYVPPMYAAFLNPQGRFLYDLFLYRKPLGEERLDGSVSDASGDLELFADVDSSVLDELLHTFKKYRLRSKVEIDNVAEDFSCWQLFGGNLAEKSDGEEETEAASVGRVPAVDHSAMSSSHGNDVGWQWFKDPRVDCLGLRGVFPSKETPPLVEPGNETNELNYLLWRIENGVAEGSTEIPKGSSFS
;
A
#
# COMPACT_ATOMS: atom_id res chain seq x y z
N MET A 1 -0.35 8.92 34.61
CA MET A 1 -1.06 9.93 33.78
C MET A 1 -0.24 11.19 33.47
N HIS A 2 0.69 11.64 34.32
CA HIS A 2 1.49 12.86 34.01
C HIS A 2 2.68 12.66 33.06
N LEU A 3 3.33 11.48 33.03
CA LEU A 3 4.42 11.21 32.08
C LEU A 3 3.97 11.13 30.61
N PHE A 4 2.69 10.80 30.36
CA PHE A 4 2.13 10.75 29.01
C PHE A 4 1.96 12.17 28.42
N LYS A 5 1.70 13.22 29.21
CA LYS A 5 1.51 14.57 28.66
C LYS A 5 2.81 15.23 28.18
N THR A 6 3.93 14.95 28.82
CA THR A 6 5.18 15.67 28.56
C THR A 6 5.93 15.16 27.32
N ILE A 7 5.81 13.86 27.00
CA ILE A 7 6.40 13.29 25.78
C ILE A 7 5.60 13.71 24.53
N PHE A 8 4.28 13.90 24.68
CA PHE A 8 3.41 14.31 23.57
C PHE A 8 3.70 15.74 23.10
N HIS A 9 3.99 16.68 23.99
CA HIS A 9 4.02 18.10 23.59
C HIS A 9 5.22 18.51 22.70
N HIS A 10 6.33 17.76 22.71
CA HIS A 10 7.56 18.15 22.00
C HIS A 10 7.63 17.66 20.55
N ASN A 11 6.95 16.55 20.21
CA ASN A 11 6.88 16.04 18.83
C ASN A 11 5.66 16.58 18.05
N TYR A 12 4.64 17.08 18.75
CA TYR A 12 3.40 17.62 18.16
C TYR A 12 3.61 18.81 17.22
N HIS A 13 4.50 19.74 17.59
CA HIS A 13 4.78 20.91 16.76
C HIS A 13 5.58 20.58 15.50
N THR A 14 6.18 19.40 15.42
CA THR A 14 7.08 19.00 14.32
C THR A 14 6.33 18.23 13.23
N LEU A 15 5.21 17.57 13.56
CA LEU A 15 4.40 16.81 12.60
C LEU A 15 3.44 17.68 11.79
N ASN A 16 2.86 18.70 12.43
CA ASN A 16 1.89 19.62 11.82
C ASN A 16 2.52 20.95 11.35
N ASN A 17 3.85 21.12 11.45
CA ASN A 17 4.51 22.28 10.87
C ASN A 17 4.67 22.07 9.36
N THR A 18 4.15 22.99 8.57
CA THR A 18 4.40 23.05 7.12
C THR A 18 5.87 23.27 6.76
N SER A 19 6.71 23.61 7.75
CA SER A 19 8.16 23.78 7.60
C SER A 19 8.98 22.49 7.71
N THR A 20 8.39 21.39 8.17
CA THR A 20 9.08 20.09 8.29
C THR A 20 8.69 19.20 7.11
N GLY A 21 9.71 18.60 6.48
CA GLY A 21 9.53 17.68 5.36
C GLY A 21 8.75 16.42 5.76
N PRO A 22 8.35 15.59 4.77
CA PRO A 22 7.67 14.34 5.05
C PRO A 22 8.54 13.42 5.92
N LEU A 23 7.91 12.67 6.82
CA LEU A 23 8.57 11.66 7.63
C LEU A 23 8.32 10.27 7.05
N VAL A 24 9.23 9.34 7.34
CA VAL A 24 9.16 7.96 6.87
C VAL A 24 9.29 7.01 8.06
N SER A 25 8.44 6.00 8.15
CA SER A 25 8.45 5.01 9.23
C SER A 25 8.37 3.59 8.67
N LEU A 26 9.28 2.74 9.15
CA LEU A 26 9.13 1.29 9.08
C LEU A 26 8.00 0.85 10.02
N LEU A 27 7.04 0.07 9.53
CA LEU A 27 5.89 -0.38 10.31
C LEU A 27 6.16 -1.76 10.92
N LYS A 28 6.72 -1.80 12.12
CA LYS A 28 7.06 -3.06 12.82
C LYS A 28 5.82 -3.80 13.33
N SER A 29 4.71 -3.08 13.51
CA SER A 29 3.42 -3.68 13.82
C SER A 29 2.78 -4.41 12.63
N ARG A 30 3.37 -4.32 11.44
CA ARG A 30 2.87 -4.91 10.20
C ARG A 30 3.81 -5.99 9.65
N SER A 31 3.24 -6.98 9.00
CA SER A 31 3.92 -8.15 8.39
C SER A 31 3.40 -8.36 6.98
N VAL A 32 4.11 -9.16 6.18
CA VAL A 32 3.77 -9.40 4.77
C VAL A 32 3.48 -10.88 4.51
N ILE A 33 2.33 -11.14 3.89
CA ILE A 33 1.93 -12.45 3.36
C ILE A 33 1.96 -12.40 1.84
N ARG A 34 2.44 -13.44 1.17
CA ARG A 34 2.34 -13.60 -0.29
C ARG A 34 1.27 -14.63 -0.66
N PHE A 35 0.46 -14.29 -1.66
CA PHE A 35 -0.48 -15.17 -2.33
C PHE A 35 -0.02 -15.40 -3.77
N SER A 36 0.11 -16.66 -4.16
CA SER A 36 0.50 -17.04 -5.53
C SER A 36 -0.31 -18.23 -6.03
N GLY A 37 -0.42 -18.37 -7.35
CA GLY A 37 -1.15 -19.47 -7.99
C GLY A 37 -2.42 -19.01 -8.70
N SER A 38 -2.89 -19.86 -9.62
CA SER A 38 -3.95 -19.54 -10.59
C SER A 38 -5.31 -19.20 -9.97
N ASP A 39 -5.62 -19.66 -8.75
CA ASP A 39 -6.90 -19.37 -8.08
C ASP A 39 -6.84 -18.14 -7.15
N THR A 40 -5.70 -17.43 -7.05
CA THR A 40 -5.49 -16.33 -6.08
C THR A 40 -6.61 -15.29 -6.07
N ILE A 41 -6.98 -14.75 -7.23
CA ILE A 41 -8.03 -13.73 -7.35
C ILE A 41 -9.38 -14.28 -6.91
N LYS A 42 -9.76 -15.46 -7.41
CA LYS A 42 -11.03 -16.10 -7.08
C LYS A 42 -11.14 -16.41 -5.59
N PHE A 43 -10.05 -16.88 -4.99
CA PHE A 43 -9.96 -17.20 -3.57
C PHE A 43 -10.14 -15.95 -2.72
N LEU A 44 -9.36 -14.89 -2.95
CA LEU A 44 -9.43 -13.65 -2.18
C LEU A 44 -10.73 -12.88 -2.38
N GLN A 45 -11.27 -12.87 -3.61
CA GLN A 45 -12.54 -12.23 -3.92
C GLN A 45 -13.72 -12.80 -3.10
N GLY A 46 -13.65 -14.08 -2.72
CA GLY A 46 -14.67 -14.74 -1.90
C GLY A 46 -14.53 -14.48 -0.39
N LEU A 47 -13.42 -13.89 0.06
CA LEU A 47 -13.10 -13.71 1.47
C LEU A 47 -13.00 -12.24 1.90
N LEU A 48 -12.65 -11.35 0.96
CA LEU A 48 -12.36 -9.95 1.23
C LEU A 48 -13.51 -9.03 0.82
N THR A 49 -13.64 -7.89 1.50
CA THR A 49 -14.74 -6.94 1.30
C THR A 49 -14.63 -6.09 0.03
N ASN A 50 -13.44 -5.99 -0.57
CA ASN A 50 -13.18 -5.13 -1.72
C ASN A 50 -12.97 -5.95 -3.01
N ASP A 51 -13.09 -5.33 -4.17
CA ASP A 51 -13.06 -5.99 -5.49
C ASP A 51 -11.63 -6.29 -5.95
N VAL A 52 -11.12 -7.44 -5.53
CA VAL A 52 -9.77 -7.93 -5.82
C VAL A 52 -9.55 -8.18 -7.32
N LYS A 53 -10.60 -8.33 -8.13
CA LYS A 53 -10.48 -8.55 -9.59
C LYS A 53 -9.78 -7.40 -10.30
N LYS A 54 -9.78 -6.19 -9.73
CA LYS A 54 -9.04 -5.03 -10.23
C LYS A 54 -7.54 -5.31 -10.37
N PHE A 55 -6.99 -6.25 -9.61
CA PHE A 55 -5.59 -6.68 -9.77
C PHE A 55 -5.36 -7.55 -11.01
N SER A 56 -6.39 -8.12 -11.65
CA SER A 56 -6.28 -8.83 -12.93
C SER A 56 -6.42 -7.91 -14.13
N GLU A 57 -7.14 -6.82 -13.97
CA GLU A 57 -7.32 -5.79 -14.98
C GLU A 57 -6.02 -4.99 -15.08
N LEU A 58 -5.06 -5.46 -15.87
CA LEU A 58 -4.04 -4.54 -16.37
C LEU A 58 -4.79 -3.40 -17.06
N PRO A 59 -4.52 -2.13 -16.75
CA PRO A 59 -4.98 -1.02 -17.56
C PRO A 59 -4.61 -1.34 -19.00
N SER A 60 -5.65 -1.66 -19.77
CA SER A 60 -5.47 -2.28 -21.06
C SER A 60 -4.53 -1.43 -21.90
N LYS A 61 -3.72 -2.09 -22.73
CA LYS A 61 -3.18 -1.49 -23.97
C LYS A 61 -4.33 -1.09 -24.92
N THR A 62 -5.40 -0.47 -24.42
CA THR A 62 -6.51 0.08 -25.18
C THR A 62 -6.13 1.48 -25.61
N ALA A 63 -5.12 1.55 -26.45
CA ALA A 63 -5.33 2.04 -27.79
C ALA A 63 -4.26 1.37 -28.65
N SER A 64 -4.68 0.87 -29.80
CA SER A 64 -3.82 0.48 -30.90
C SER A 64 -2.95 1.67 -31.30
N TYR A 65 -1.86 1.88 -30.57
CA TYR A 65 -0.78 2.77 -30.92
C TYR A 65 0.51 1.97 -30.74
N VAL A 66 1.38 2.13 -31.73
CA VAL A 66 2.76 1.66 -31.73
C VAL A 66 3.36 1.88 -30.32
N PRO A 67 4.07 0.91 -29.73
CA PRO A 67 4.74 1.10 -28.45
C PRO A 67 5.67 2.32 -28.57
N ALA A 68 5.27 3.44 -27.94
CA ALA A 68 6.16 4.56 -27.79
C ALA A 68 7.19 4.16 -26.72
N PRO A 69 8.51 4.32 -26.97
CA PRO A 69 9.57 3.91 -26.05
C PRO A 69 9.58 4.64 -24.69
N ASN A 70 8.57 5.48 -24.40
CA ASN A 70 8.49 6.34 -23.22
C ASN A 70 7.15 6.23 -22.46
N LEU A 71 6.33 5.19 -22.70
CA LEU A 71 5.10 5.04 -21.93
C LEU A 71 5.47 4.62 -20.49
N PRO A 72 5.02 5.34 -19.45
CA PRO A 72 5.34 4.98 -18.08
C PRO A 72 4.82 3.57 -17.77
N PRO A 73 5.55 2.79 -16.97
CA PRO A 73 5.09 1.50 -16.52
C PRO A 73 3.70 1.61 -15.88
N VAL A 74 2.83 0.69 -16.27
CA VAL A 74 1.44 0.67 -15.82
C VAL A 74 1.38 -0.07 -14.49
N TYR A 75 1.05 0.66 -13.42
CA TYR A 75 0.93 0.11 -12.08
C TYR A 75 -0.52 -0.07 -11.65
N VAL A 76 -0.77 -1.07 -10.81
CA VAL A 76 -2.05 -1.25 -10.13
C VAL A 76 -1.92 -0.73 -8.70
N PRO A 77 -2.67 0.32 -8.30
CA PRO A 77 -2.63 0.84 -6.94
C PRO A 77 -3.01 -0.22 -5.89
N PRO A 78 -2.50 -0.10 -4.65
CA PRO A 78 -2.86 -1.01 -3.59
C PRO A 78 -4.32 -0.83 -3.17
N MET A 79 -4.83 -1.84 -2.49
CA MET A 79 -6.24 -1.88 -2.08
C MET A 79 -6.33 -2.18 -0.59
N TYR A 80 -7.04 -1.32 0.14
CA TYR A 80 -7.50 -1.68 1.48
C TYR A 80 -8.69 -2.63 1.39
N ALA A 81 -8.67 -3.70 2.17
CA ALA A 81 -9.76 -4.64 2.30
C ALA A 81 -9.84 -5.19 3.73
N ALA A 82 -11.02 -5.67 4.10
CA ALA A 82 -11.22 -6.39 5.36
C ALA A 82 -11.58 -7.85 5.08
N PHE A 83 -11.20 -8.73 5.98
CA PHE A 83 -11.70 -10.10 6.06
C PHE A 83 -12.73 -10.16 7.20
N LEU A 84 -13.96 -10.54 6.87
CA LEU A 84 -15.06 -10.68 7.80
C LEU A 84 -15.34 -12.14 8.14
N ASN A 85 -15.99 -12.36 9.28
CA ASN A 85 -16.60 -13.66 9.57
C ASN A 85 -17.90 -13.84 8.76
N PRO A 86 -18.48 -15.07 8.72
CA PRO A 86 -19.75 -15.31 8.02
C PRO A 86 -20.93 -14.48 8.52
N GLN A 87 -20.86 -13.93 9.73
CA GLN A 87 -21.86 -13.02 10.30
C GLN A 87 -21.62 -11.54 9.90
N GLY A 88 -20.65 -11.25 9.04
CA GLY A 88 -20.32 -9.91 8.58
C GLY A 88 -19.53 -9.06 9.58
N ARG A 89 -18.95 -9.65 10.63
CA ARG A 89 -18.14 -8.93 11.62
C ARG A 89 -16.66 -8.92 11.25
N PHE A 90 -15.99 -7.83 11.56
CA PHE A 90 -14.57 -7.64 11.32
C PHE A 90 -13.71 -8.75 11.97
N LEU A 91 -12.72 -9.23 11.22
CA LEU A 91 -11.66 -10.10 11.75
C LEU A 91 -10.27 -9.49 11.49
N TYR A 92 -10.00 -9.03 10.26
CA TYR A 92 -8.67 -8.57 9.88
C TYR A 92 -8.75 -7.44 8.84
N ASP A 93 -7.81 -6.51 8.89
CA ASP A 93 -7.56 -5.50 7.87
C ASP A 93 -6.29 -5.82 7.09
N LEU A 94 -6.32 -5.60 5.78
CA LEU A 94 -5.22 -5.91 4.87
C LEU A 94 -5.06 -4.81 3.83
N PHE A 95 -3.82 -4.57 3.41
CA PHE A 95 -3.53 -3.81 2.20
C PHE A 95 -2.92 -4.75 1.17
N LEU A 96 -3.59 -4.90 0.03
CA LEU A 96 -3.15 -5.76 -1.06
C LEU A 96 -2.30 -4.98 -2.06
N TYR A 97 -1.20 -5.57 -2.48
CA TYR A 97 -0.28 -5.07 -3.49
C TYR A 97 -0.12 -6.13 -4.57
N ARG A 98 -0.06 -5.70 -5.83
CA ARG A 98 0.34 -6.57 -6.93
C ARG A 98 1.86 -6.57 -7.04
N LYS A 99 2.46 -7.75 -7.24
CA LYS A 99 3.87 -7.83 -7.57
C LYS A 99 4.17 -6.98 -8.82
N PRO A 100 5.20 -6.11 -8.79
CA PRO A 100 5.63 -5.38 -9.98
C PRO A 100 5.96 -6.35 -11.13
N LEU A 101 5.52 -6.02 -12.33
CA LEU A 101 5.96 -6.74 -13.53
C LEU A 101 7.39 -6.29 -13.83
N GLY A 102 8.34 -7.23 -13.92
CA GLY A 102 9.71 -6.91 -14.31
C GLY A 102 9.72 -6.30 -15.72
N GLU A 103 10.54 -5.27 -15.92
CA GLU A 103 10.75 -4.73 -17.26
C GLU A 103 11.34 -5.80 -18.18
N GLU A 104 10.94 -5.79 -19.46
CA GLU A 104 11.62 -6.60 -20.48
C GLU A 104 13.10 -6.24 -20.47
N ARG A 105 13.96 -7.21 -20.12
CA ARG A 105 15.40 -7.02 -20.25
C ARG A 105 15.71 -6.67 -21.71
N LEU A 106 16.61 -5.70 -21.92
CA LEU A 106 17.10 -5.24 -23.23
C LEU A 106 17.72 -6.37 -24.09
N ASP A 107 17.91 -7.56 -23.54
CA ASP A 107 18.40 -8.76 -24.22
C ASP A 107 17.29 -9.61 -24.88
N GLY A 108 16.02 -9.17 -24.80
CA GLY A 108 14.89 -9.90 -25.37
C GLY A 108 14.56 -11.20 -24.65
N SER A 109 15.22 -11.50 -23.52
CA SER A 109 14.80 -12.55 -22.62
C SER A 109 13.66 -12.00 -21.76
N VAL A 110 12.45 -12.30 -22.22
CA VAL A 110 11.24 -12.13 -21.43
C VAL A 110 11.45 -12.94 -20.15
N SER A 111 11.70 -12.26 -19.03
CA SER A 111 11.57 -12.87 -17.71
C SER A 111 10.08 -13.15 -17.53
N ASP A 112 9.66 -14.35 -17.93
CA ASP A 112 8.32 -14.90 -17.81
C ASP A 112 7.22 -13.83 -17.76
N ALA A 113 6.86 -13.23 -18.91
CA ALA A 113 5.60 -12.50 -19.06
C ALA A 113 4.37 -13.43 -18.90
N SER A 114 4.61 -14.70 -18.56
CA SER A 114 3.66 -15.69 -18.05
C SER A 114 3.79 -15.90 -16.54
N GLY A 115 4.44 -15.00 -15.80
CA GLY A 115 4.51 -15.08 -14.35
C GLY A 115 3.10 -15.06 -13.78
N ASP A 116 2.74 -16.12 -13.06
CA ASP A 116 1.47 -16.19 -12.35
C ASP A 116 1.30 -14.92 -11.51
N LEU A 117 0.07 -14.38 -11.47
CA LEU A 117 -0.23 -13.22 -10.64
C LEU A 117 0.11 -13.52 -9.18
N GLU A 118 1.00 -12.71 -8.61
CA GLU A 118 1.32 -12.73 -7.18
C GLU A 118 0.80 -11.47 -6.51
N LEU A 119 0.11 -11.65 -5.39
CA LEU A 119 -0.34 -10.57 -4.52
C LEU A 119 0.39 -10.63 -3.17
N PHE A 120 0.68 -9.48 -2.62
CA PHE A 120 1.27 -9.31 -1.30
C PHE A 120 0.25 -8.61 -0.41
N ALA A 121 0.16 -9.02 0.84
CA ALA A 121 -0.73 -8.42 1.84
C ALA A 121 0.08 -7.92 3.02
N ASP A 122 0.01 -6.61 3.24
CA ASP A 122 0.38 -5.95 4.50
C ASP A 122 -0.73 -6.23 5.51
N VAL A 123 -0.38 -6.92 6.61
CA VAL A 123 -1.28 -7.41 7.65
C VAL A 123 -0.74 -7.09 9.05
N ASP A 124 -1.61 -7.10 10.07
CA ASP A 124 -1.21 -6.94 11.46
C ASP A 124 -0.34 -8.12 11.94
N SER A 125 0.90 -7.83 12.32
CA SER A 125 1.89 -8.82 12.79
C SER A 125 1.42 -9.60 14.01
N SER A 126 0.64 -8.98 14.90
CA SER A 126 0.22 -9.58 16.17
C SER A 126 -0.73 -10.77 15.99
N VAL A 127 -1.38 -10.86 14.83
CA VAL A 127 -2.36 -11.91 14.50
C VAL A 127 -1.96 -12.73 13.27
N LEU A 128 -0.71 -12.63 12.82
CA LEU A 128 -0.21 -13.24 11.60
C LEU A 128 -0.45 -14.77 11.56
N ASP A 129 -0.08 -15.48 12.62
CA ASP A 129 -0.22 -16.94 12.69
C ASP A 129 -1.69 -17.38 12.63
N GLU A 130 -2.57 -16.65 13.34
CA GLU A 130 -4.01 -16.89 13.35
C GLU A 130 -4.62 -16.61 11.96
N LEU A 131 -4.19 -15.53 11.30
CA LEU A 131 -4.62 -15.16 9.97
C LEU A 131 -4.19 -16.19 8.92
N LEU A 132 -2.93 -16.64 8.95
CA LEU A 132 -2.41 -17.70 8.07
C LEU A 132 -3.17 -19.01 8.27
N HIS A 133 -3.43 -19.39 9.52
CA HIS A 133 -4.26 -20.56 9.83
C HIS A 133 -5.68 -20.41 9.24
N THR A 134 -6.27 -19.22 9.37
CA THR A 134 -7.59 -18.90 8.84
C THR A 134 -7.60 -19.02 7.32
N PHE A 135 -6.67 -18.41 6.58
CA PHE A 135 -6.62 -18.55 5.13
C PHE A 135 -6.40 -20.01 4.69
N LYS A 136 -5.52 -20.76 5.37
CA LYS A 136 -5.30 -22.19 5.08
C LYS A 136 -6.58 -23.02 5.27
N LYS A 137 -7.40 -22.70 6.27
CA LYS A 137 -8.71 -23.32 6.49
C LYS A 137 -9.68 -23.08 5.32
N TYR A 138 -9.69 -21.87 4.74
CA TYR A 138 -10.56 -21.53 3.61
C TYR A 138 -10.02 -21.99 2.24
N ARG A 139 -8.74 -22.32 2.13
CA ARG A 139 -8.03 -22.70 0.88
C ARG A 139 -8.55 -23.95 0.16
N LEU A 140 -9.48 -24.72 0.75
CA LEU A 140 -9.82 -26.07 0.31
C LEU A 140 -10.03 -26.18 -1.21
N ARG A 141 -9.16 -26.95 -1.88
CA ARG A 141 -9.12 -27.21 -3.33
C ARG A 141 -8.77 -26.01 -4.22
N SER A 142 -8.56 -24.82 -3.67
CA SER A 142 -8.02 -23.67 -4.42
C SER A 142 -6.52 -23.86 -4.66
N LYS A 143 -6.10 -23.67 -5.92
CA LYS A 143 -4.69 -23.64 -6.33
C LYS A 143 -4.07 -22.30 -5.97
N VAL A 144 -3.92 -22.06 -4.66
CA VAL A 144 -3.29 -20.86 -4.10
C VAL A 144 -2.30 -21.27 -3.01
N GLU A 145 -1.07 -20.79 -3.09
CA GLU A 145 -0.08 -20.88 -2.02
C GLU A 145 -0.09 -19.58 -1.21
N ILE A 146 0.09 -19.72 0.11
CA ILE A 146 -0.04 -18.64 1.09
C ILE A 146 1.19 -18.68 2.00
N ASP A 147 2.14 -17.78 1.75
CA ASP A 147 3.45 -17.79 2.39
C ASP A 147 3.63 -16.59 3.33
N ASN A 148 4.24 -16.83 4.48
CA ASN A 148 4.77 -15.75 5.30
C ASN A 148 6.10 -15.28 4.68
N VAL A 149 6.18 -14.01 4.29
CA VAL A 149 7.37 -13.40 3.68
C VAL A 149 7.87 -12.18 4.47
N ALA A 150 7.55 -12.10 5.76
CA ALA A 150 7.91 -11.00 6.64
C ALA A 150 9.44 -10.82 6.83
N GLU A 151 10.24 -11.86 6.59
CA GLU A 151 11.71 -11.73 6.58
C GLU A 151 12.24 -11.09 5.29
N ASP A 152 11.53 -11.30 4.18
CA ASP A 152 11.94 -10.81 2.86
C ASP A 152 11.39 -9.42 2.55
N PHE A 153 10.25 -9.05 3.14
CA PHE A 153 9.55 -7.79 2.86
C PHE A 153 9.11 -7.05 4.11
N SER A 154 9.15 -5.72 4.03
CA SER A 154 8.78 -4.79 5.10
C SER A 154 7.76 -3.78 4.62
N CYS A 155 6.81 -3.42 5.50
CA CYS A 155 5.81 -2.38 5.26
C CYS A 155 6.35 -1.02 5.71
N TRP A 156 6.14 0.01 4.90
CA TRP A 156 6.59 1.36 5.19
C TRP A 156 5.50 2.39 4.96
N GLN A 157 5.57 3.49 5.70
CA GLN A 157 4.72 4.66 5.51
C GLN A 157 5.56 5.94 5.40
N LEU A 158 5.22 6.78 4.41
CA LEU A 158 5.71 8.14 4.25
C LEU A 158 4.55 9.10 4.48
N PHE A 159 4.62 9.97 5.48
CA PHE A 159 3.49 10.78 5.96
C PHE A 159 3.93 12.15 6.50
N GLY A 160 2.97 13.05 6.71
CA GLY A 160 3.24 14.42 7.15
C GLY A 160 3.86 15.31 6.07
N GLY A 161 4.08 16.58 6.41
CA GLY A 161 4.53 17.58 5.44
C GLY A 161 3.51 17.84 4.32
N ASN A 162 3.89 18.63 3.33
CA ASN A 162 2.99 19.03 2.25
C ASN A 162 2.95 18.00 1.09
N LEU A 163 2.63 16.76 1.43
CA LEU A 163 2.53 15.65 0.47
C LEU A 163 1.27 15.73 -0.40
N ALA A 164 0.22 16.42 0.10
CA ALA A 164 -1.05 16.57 -0.60
C ALA A 164 -1.04 17.70 -1.64
N GLU A 165 -0.30 18.80 -1.43
CA GLU A 165 -0.38 19.97 -2.32
C GLU A 165 0.53 19.90 -3.56
N LYS A 166 1.46 18.95 -3.64
CA LYS A 166 2.28 18.79 -4.86
C LYS A 166 1.50 18.24 -6.08
N SER A 167 0.20 17.94 -5.94
CA SER A 167 -0.65 17.52 -7.05
C SER A 167 -1.63 18.58 -7.58
N ASP A 168 -1.81 19.72 -6.92
CA ASP A 168 -2.85 20.70 -7.25
C ASP A 168 -2.29 22.12 -7.46
N GLY A 169 -1.36 22.27 -8.41
CA GLY A 169 -0.86 23.57 -8.83
C GLY A 169 -1.05 23.81 -10.32
N GLU A 170 -2.23 24.30 -10.73
CA GLU A 170 -2.35 25.25 -11.84
C GLU A 170 -3.70 25.99 -11.74
N GLU A 171 -3.61 27.33 -11.74
CA GLU A 171 -4.66 28.31 -11.50
C GLU A 171 -5.92 28.10 -12.36
N GLU A 172 -7.10 28.18 -11.72
CA GLU A 172 -8.38 28.29 -12.40
C GLU A 172 -8.41 29.55 -13.27
N THR A 173 -8.23 29.38 -14.58
CA THR A 173 -8.75 30.33 -15.57
C THR A 173 -10.05 29.78 -16.14
N GLU A 174 -11.12 30.47 -15.80
CA GLU A 174 -12.48 30.33 -16.31
C GLU A 174 -12.53 30.40 -17.85
N ALA A 175 -12.64 29.26 -18.52
CA ALA A 175 -13.26 29.16 -19.85
C ALA A 175 -13.64 27.71 -20.22
N ALA A 176 -14.94 27.49 -20.33
CA ALA A 176 -15.61 26.50 -21.20
C ALA A 176 -15.20 25.01 -21.10
N SER A 177 -16.09 24.25 -20.44
CA SER A 177 -16.49 22.87 -20.74
C SER A 177 -15.90 22.21 -22.00
N VAL A 178 -14.96 21.27 -21.82
CA VAL A 178 -14.85 19.94 -22.48
C VAL A 178 -13.81 19.11 -21.70
N GLY A 179 -14.20 17.89 -21.29
CA GLY A 179 -13.35 16.74 -20.91
C GLY A 179 -11.96 17.00 -20.32
N ARG A 180 -11.86 17.09 -18.99
CA ARG A 180 -10.59 17.07 -18.26
C ARG A 180 -10.13 15.62 -18.06
N VAL A 181 -9.23 15.16 -18.93
CA VAL A 181 -8.33 14.03 -18.63
C VAL A 181 -7.30 14.56 -17.61
N PRO A 182 -7.04 13.90 -16.48
CA PRO A 182 -6.00 14.36 -15.58
C PRO A 182 -4.66 14.25 -16.31
N ALA A 183 -4.00 15.39 -16.53
CA ALA A 183 -2.62 15.42 -16.97
C ALA A 183 -1.78 14.75 -15.88
N VAL A 184 -1.20 13.59 -16.21
CA VAL A 184 -0.33 12.85 -15.30
C VAL A 184 1.01 13.56 -15.29
N ASP A 185 1.35 14.17 -14.16
CA ASP A 185 2.59 14.92 -14.02
C ASP A 185 3.78 13.96 -13.93
N HIS A 186 4.62 13.94 -14.97
CA HIS A 186 5.71 12.96 -15.14
C HIS A 186 6.88 13.19 -14.16
N SER A 187 6.98 14.36 -13.52
CA SER A 187 8.12 14.70 -12.66
C SER A 187 8.02 14.14 -11.23
N ALA A 188 6.81 13.89 -10.72
CA ALA A 188 6.61 13.28 -9.40
C ALA A 188 6.82 11.76 -9.41
N MET A 189 6.71 11.13 -10.59
CA MET A 189 6.90 9.69 -10.74
C MET A 189 8.39 9.29 -10.68
N SER A 190 9.33 10.08 -11.17
CA SER A 190 10.74 9.66 -11.24
C SER A 190 11.44 9.46 -9.89
N SER A 191 10.95 10.03 -8.79
CA SER A 191 11.55 9.89 -7.45
C SER A 191 10.90 8.82 -6.57
N SER A 192 9.79 8.22 -7.01
CA SER A 192 9.06 7.17 -6.26
C SER A 192 9.44 5.74 -6.65
N HIS A 193 10.26 5.55 -7.69
CA HIS A 193 10.70 4.22 -8.14
C HIS A 193 11.88 3.75 -7.27
N GLY A 194 11.74 2.58 -6.64
CA GLY A 194 12.89 1.86 -6.09
C GLY A 194 13.77 1.32 -7.21
N ASN A 195 15.06 1.09 -6.93
CA ASN A 195 15.99 0.44 -7.86
C ASN A 195 15.39 -0.85 -8.46
N ASP A 196 15.62 -1.13 -9.75
CA ASP A 196 15.52 -2.37 -10.57
C ASP A 196 14.42 -3.45 -10.29
N VAL A 197 13.60 -3.33 -9.25
CA VAL A 197 12.67 -4.37 -8.74
C VAL A 197 11.22 -3.89 -8.79
N GLY A 198 10.97 -2.66 -9.26
CA GLY A 198 9.63 -2.13 -9.58
C GLY A 198 8.72 -1.84 -8.37
N TRP A 199 9.18 -2.04 -7.13
CA TRP A 199 8.44 -1.66 -5.92
C TRP A 199 8.48 -0.14 -5.75
N GLN A 200 7.33 0.45 -5.40
CA GLN A 200 7.18 1.90 -5.31
C GLN A 200 6.21 2.31 -4.21
N TRP A 201 6.23 3.60 -3.89
CA TRP A 201 5.26 4.23 -3.02
C TRP A 201 3.93 4.44 -3.74
N PHE A 202 2.84 4.25 -3.01
CA PHE A 202 1.48 4.53 -3.48
C PHE A 202 0.74 5.40 -2.47
N LYS A 203 -0.24 6.19 -2.91
CA LYS A 203 -1.16 6.85 -1.98
C LYS A 203 -1.81 5.82 -1.06
N ASP A 204 -1.93 6.14 0.23
CA ASP A 204 -2.62 5.27 1.19
C ASP A 204 -4.09 5.09 0.73
N PRO A 205 -4.54 3.84 0.49
CA PRO A 205 -5.84 3.60 -0.14
C PRO A 205 -7.04 3.88 0.80
N ARG A 206 -6.81 4.28 2.05
CA ARG A 206 -7.87 4.66 3.00
C ARG A 206 -8.22 6.13 2.89
N VAL A 207 -7.20 7.00 2.96
CA VAL A 207 -7.37 8.46 2.93
C VAL A 207 -6.04 9.15 2.60
N ASP A 208 -6.10 10.19 1.78
CA ASP A 208 -4.93 10.91 1.27
C ASP A 208 -4.06 11.54 2.36
N CYS A 209 -4.65 11.95 3.50
CA CYS A 209 -3.91 12.58 4.59
C CYS A 209 -2.91 11.64 5.30
N LEU A 210 -3.00 10.33 5.08
CA LEU A 210 -1.99 9.39 5.58
C LEU A 210 -0.74 9.33 4.70
N GLY A 211 -0.73 10.02 3.56
CA GLY A 211 0.42 10.10 2.67
C GLY A 211 0.57 8.85 1.81
N LEU A 212 1.79 8.33 1.75
CA LEU A 212 2.16 7.19 0.90
C LEU A 212 2.48 5.95 1.73
N ARG A 213 2.16 4.79 1.16
CA ARG A 213 2.41 3.47 1.72
C ARG A 213 3.08 2.58 0.68
N GLY A 214 3.93 1.67 1.14
CA GLY A 214 4.55 0.68 0.27
C GLY A 214 5.04 -0.55 1.02
N VAL A 215 5.18 -1.64 0.27
CA VAL A 215 5.90 -2.85 0.69
C VAL A 215 7.19 -2.91 -0.11
N PHE A 216 8.31 -3.15 0.56
CA PHE A 216 9.63 -3.15 -0.06
C PHE A 216 10.45 -4.34 0.43
N PRO A 217 11.38 -4.87 -0.39
CA PRO A 217 12.33 -5.89 0.06
C PRO A 217 13.11 -5.42 1.30
N SER A 218 13.14 -6.22 2.36
CA SER A 218 13.76 -5.86 3.65
C SER A 218 15.28 -5.66 3.59
N LYS A 219 15.94 -6.14 2.52
CA LYS A 219 17.38 -6.04 2.31
C LYS A 219 17.80 -4.68 1.72
N GLU A 220 16.83 -3.88 1.28
CA GLU A 220 17.06 -2.62 0.59
C GLU A 220 16.34 -1.49 1.32
N THR A 221 16.97 -0.31 1.36
CA THR A 221 16.31 0.89 1.84
C THR A 221 15.35 1.38 0.76
N PRO A 222 14.05 1.58 1.06
CA PRO A 222 13.11 2.13 0.08
C PRO A 222 13.56 3.50 -0.46
N PRO A 223 13.16 3.88 -1.67
CA PRO A 223 13.41 5.23 -2.19
C PRO A 223 12.79 6.27 -1.23
N LEU A 224 13.33 7.49 -1.20
CA LEU A 224 12.86 8.60 -0.35
C LEU A 224 13.03 8.39 1.16
N VAL A 225 13.64 7.28 1.61
CA VAL A 225 14.06 7.11 3.01
C VAL A 225 15.45 7.69 3.16
N GLU A 226 15.57 8.77 3.93
CA GLU A 226 16.82 9.45 4.23
C GLU A 226 17.03 9.47 5.75
N PRO A 227 18.27 9.42 6.27
CA PRO A 227 18.50 9.43 7.72
C PRO A 227 17.87 10.63 8.47
N GLY A 228 17.61 11.73 7.77
CA GLY A 228 16.97 12.93 8.33
C GLY A 228 15.45 12.88 8.41
N ASN A 229 14.79 11.96 7.69
CA ASN A 229 13.33 11.86 7.65
C ASN A 229 12.77 10.56 8.27
N GLU A 230 13.63 9.57 8.55
CA GLU A 230 13.20 8.35 9.23
C GLU A 230 12.75 8.64 10.67
N THR A 231 11.65 8.03 11.08
CA THR A 231 11.04 8.25 12.39
C THR A 231 10.48 6.97 13.00
N ASN A 232 10.18 7.03 14.29
CA ASN A 232 9.60 5.91 15.02
C ASN A 232 8.11 5.72 14.65
N GLU A 233 7.68 4.46 14.55
CA GLU A 233 6.29 4.07 14.27
C GLU A 233 5.25 4.69 15.22
N LEU A 234 5.63 5.02 16.46
CA LEU A 234 4.74 5.75 17.38
C LEU A 234 4.32 7.12 16.83
N ASN A 235 5.17 7.81 16.08
CA ASN A 235 4.79 9.07 15.44
C ASN A 235 3.74 8.85 14.34
N TYR A 236 3.83 7.73 13.62
CA TYR A 236 2.79 7.36 12.65
C TYR A 236 1.47 6.97 13.33
N LEU A 237 1.53 6.23 14.45
CA LEU A 237 0.35 5.93 15.26
C LEU A 237 -0.35 7.22 15.72
N LEU A 238 0.40 8.21 16.23
CA LEU A 238 -0.16 9.50 16.63
C LEU A 238 -0.79 10.23 15.44
N TRP A 239 -0.12 10.26 14.29
CA TRP A 239 -0.66 10.83 13.05
C TRP A 239 -1.99 10.19 12.65
N ARG A 240 -2.10 8.86 12.72
CA ARG A 240 -3.34 8.13 12.44
C ARG A 240 -4.46 8.47 13.43
N ILE A 241 -4.14 8.54 14.74
CA ILE A 241 -5.11 8.90 15.79
C ILE A 241 -5.67 10.31 15.55
N GLU A 242 -4.82 11.28 15.20
CA GLU A 242 -5.24 12.65 14.89
C GLU A 242 -6.18 12.72 13.68
N ASN A 243 -5.93 11.88 12.67
CA ASN A 243 -6.75 11.78 11.47
C ASN A 243 -7.94 10.82 11.62
N GLY A 244 -8.14 10.21 12.80
CA GLY A 244 -9.25 9.31 13.07
C GLY A 244 -9.22 8.01 12.26
N VAL A 245 -8.03 7.51 11.88
CA VAL A 245 -7.89 6.30 11.06
C VAL A 245 -7.37 5.13 11.90
N ALA A 246 -8.23 4.13 12.09
CA ALA A 246 -7.89 2.91 12.80
C ALA A 246 -7.05 1.95 11.94
N GLU A 247 -6.16 1.17 12.57
CA GLU A 247 -5.37 0.13 11.92
C GLU A 247 -5.11 -1.05 12.86
N GLY A 248 -5.21 -2.28 12.33
CA GLY A 248 -4.92 -3.49 13.09
C GLY A 248 -5.96 -3.88 14.14
N SER A 249 -5.74 -5.06 14.72
CA SER A 249 -6.68 -5.74 15.63
C SER A 249 -6.75 -5.08 17.01
N THR A 250 -5.73 -4.31 17.37
CA THR A 250 -5.69 -3.56 18.64
C THR A 250 -6.70 -2.41 18.64
N GLU A 251 -6.84 -1.74 17.50
CA GLU A 251 -7.75 -0.59 17.34
C GLU A 251 -9.12 -1.02 16.79
N ILE A 252 -9.19 -2.16 16.09
CA ILE A 252 -10.42 -2.72 15.51
C ILE A 252 -10.66 -4.14 16.09
N PRO A 253 -11.39 -4.27 17.22
CA PRO A 253 -11.53 -5.55 17.91
C PRO A 253 -12.35 -6.58 17.10
N LYS A 254 -11.79 -7.79 16.94
CA LYS A 254 -12.43 -8.90 16.21
C LYS A 254 -13.80 -9.26 16.77
N GLY A 255 -14.77 -9.46 15.87
CA GLY A 255 -16.07 -10.04 16.21
C GLY A 255 -16.93 -9.23 17.19
N SER A 256 -16.49 -8.04 17.61
CA SER A 256 -17.18 -7.22 18.59
C SER A 256 -18.52 -6.70 18.03
N SER A 257 -19.55 -6.73 18.87
CA SER A 257 -20.75 -5.90 18.68
C SER A 257 -20.51 -4.63 19.46
N PHE A 258 -20.84 -3.47 18.88
CA PHE A 258 -21.11 -2.27 19.67
C PHE A 258 -22.35 -2.59 20.51
N SER A 259 -22.13 -3.06 21.73
CA SER A 259 -23.16 -3.28 22.74
C SER A 259 -23.17 -2.13 23.73
#